data_AF-A0A173S5V5-F1
#
_entry.id   AF-A0A173S5V5-F1
#
_cell.length_a   1.000
_cell.length_b   1.000
_cell.length_c   1.000
_cell.angle_alpha   90.00
_cell.angle_beta   90.00
_cell.angle_gamma   90.00
#
_symmetry.space_group_name_H-M   'P 1'
#
loop_
_entity.id
_entity.type
_entity.pdbx_description
1 polymer ?
#
loop_
_entity_poly.entity_id
_entity_poly.type
_entity_poly.pdbx_seq_one_letter_code
_entity_poly.pdbx_strand_id
1 'polypeptide(L)'
;MKERFEIYDGSAEAKKAKGKSKNLSGFHPLFTASARRSIALDSLKIWLLLGFIVGVVTGIATGAGAVSVLLGLLIAAVIYFGFRDDVYKKVYGPEHDRGQLPLPEGMSWEEAVDRIRRGFANPDVEQVTDTADAMTFYSKKRGTYQLKNTADGLKMTILTKPSKSSKKEYLYAVFSSVLLSQVIAILYPEKISAEQVEEEKAAVRKLFGAHKMPLLIELAITAAFVAFAVYMLYPVLYSDNARSKGISDGYFSAFPAGATVGEVLDDFFANGTWENYEQDGVTFVHYSGECVSTQTGEKATVGIYFKLNDDGSFEIDRMTMDGETMNLLRQNITLSEISNSYCNDHGIASSNALDELENALDDALADSSSSVSMAEPESETYTEDTDSDNSAQTATRSDRKVVSTNGMDTYSELSGEISVDVNSYEFGEMPESTKEYYLSYGSDFKTAWLNAMYTDVYEYSGKYSNLDALSRFIEYLKFYDEATDYMEVEGMIQDLHEIWYDFDIETLTEEDAGVYVDRVIQMAEANGAEIQIW
;
A
#
# COMPACT_ATOMS: atom_id res chain seq x y z
N MET A 1 -51.95 11.04 -9.49
CA MET A 1 -52.66 10.86 -8.20
C MET A 1 -51.65 10.23 -7.25
N LYS A 2 -51.45 10.78 -6.05
CA LYS A 2 -50.62 10.10 -5.05
C LYS A 2 -51.33 8.82 -4.61
N GLU A 3 -50.57 7.76 -4.40
CA GLU A 3 -51.09 6.48 -3.89
C GLU A 3 -51.55 6.65 -2.43
N ARG A 4 -52.57 5.87 -2.02
CA ARG A 4 -52.95 5.79 -0.59
C ARG A 4 -51.78 5.17 0.18
N PHE A 5 -51.51 5.65 1.39
CA PHE A 5 -50.41 5.11 2.19
C PHE A 5 -50.62 3.62 2.49
N GLU A 6 -49.53 2.86 2.42
CA GLU A 6 -49.44 1.45 2.83
C GLU A 6 -48.30 1.25 3.84
N ILE A 7 -48.35 0.18 4.63
CA ILE A 7 -47.29 -0.14 5.59
C ILE A 7 -46.30 -1.10 4.96
N TYR A 8 -45.01 -0.81 5.10
CA TYR A 8 -43.95 -1.72 4.69
C TYR A 8 -43.24 -2.32 5.90
N ASP A 9 -43.60 -3.55 6.24
CA ASP A 9 -43.05 -4.33 7.35
C ASP A 9 -42.03 -5.41 6.90
N GLY A 10 -41.82 -5.55 5.60
CA GLY A 10 -40.93 -6.56 4.99
C GLY A 10 -41.55 -7.96 4.83
N SER A 11 -42.84 -8.12 5.14
CA SER A 11 -43.62 -9.34 4.88
C SER A 11 -43.67 -9.70 3.39
N ALA A 12 -44.08 -10.94 3.09
CA ALA A 12 -44.24 -11.36 1.70
C ALA A 12 -45.34 -10.56 1.00
N GLU A 13 -46.41 -10.23 1.73
CA GLU A 13 -47.53 -9.40 1.29
C GLU A 13 -47.05 -7.98 0.96
N ALA A 14 -46.31 -7.33 1.87
CA ALA A 14 -45.78 -6.00 1.65
C ALA A 14 -44.77 -5.95 0.49
N LYS A 15 -43.94 -6.99 0.32
CA LYS A 15 -43.03 -7.13 -0.84
C LYS A 15 -43.79 -7.28 -2.15
N LYS A 16 -44.88 -8.06 -2.16
CA LYS A 16 -45.73 -8.24 -3.33
C LYS A 16 -46.47 -6.95 -3.70
N ALA A 17 -46.93 -6.19 -2.71
CA ALA A 17 -47.53 -4.87 -2.91
C ALA A 17 -46.50 -3.89 -3.48
N LYS A 18 -45.31 -3.81 -2.87
CA LYS A 18 -44.16 -3.02 -3.35
C LYS A 18 -43.74 -3.38 -4.78
N GLY A 19 -43.86 -4.63 -5.21
CA GLY A 19 -43.53 -5.04 -6.58
C GLY A 19 -44.27 -4.28 -7.69
N LYS A 20 -45.33 -3.54 -7.35
CA LYS A 20 -46.08 -2.67 -8.27
C LYS A 20 -45.57 -1.23 -8.31
N SER A 21 -44.73 -0.83 -7.35
CA SER A 21 -44.18 0.52 -7.24
C SER A 21 -42.69 0.54 -7.63
N LYS A 22 -42.23 1.63 -8.24
CA LYS A 22 -40.84 1.76 -8.70
C LYS A 22 -39.83 1.87 -7.55
N ASN A 23 -40.30 2.10 -6.32
CA ASN A 23 -39.57 2.27 -5.06
C ASN A 23 -40.54 2.07 -3.87
N LEU A 24 -40.13 2.37 -2.63
CA LEU A 24 -41.02 2.48 -1.46
C LEU A 24 -41.97 3.71 -1.50
N SER A 25 -42.14 4.37 -2.65
CA SER A 25 -43.13 5.45 -2.80
C SER A 25 -44.51 4.94 -2.42
N GLY A 26 -45.27 5.71 -1.64
CA GLY A 26 -46.58 5.30 -1.15
C GLY A 26 -46.53 4.42 0.11
N PHE A 27 -45.34 4.02 0.57
CA PHE A 27 -45.19 3.20 1.77
C PHE A 27 -44.64 3.99 2.94
N HIS A 28 -45.16 3.69 4.13
CA HIS A 28 -44.53 4.02 5.41
C HIS A 28 -43.68 2.80 5.85
N PRO A 29 -42.34 2.89 5.78
CA PRO A 29 -41.48 1.79 6.18
C PRO A 29 -41.36 1.69 7.70
N LEU A 30 -41.59 0.49 8.23
CA LEU A 30 -41.32 0.19 9.63
C LEU A 30 -39.82 -0.09 9.84
N PHE A 31 -39.30 0.29 10.99
CA PHE A 31 -37.92 0.01 11.41
C PHE A 31 -37.75 -1.35 12.11
N THR A 32 -38.54 -2.36 11.72
CA THR A 32 -38.45 -3.74 12.25
C THR A 32 -37.25 -4.49 11.67
N ALA A 33 -36.88 -5.64 12.25
CA ALA A 33 -35.78 -6.45 11.73
C ALA A 33 -36.05 -6.95 10.28
N SER A 34 -37.28 -7.38 10.00
CA SER A 34 -37.70 -7.89 8.68
C SER A 34 -37.64 -6.79 7.61
N ALA A 35 -38.27 -5.65 7.87
CA ALA A 35 -38.26 -4.49 6.98
C ALA A 35 -36.85 -4.01 6.69
N ARG A 36 -36.00 -3.82 7.72
CA ARG A 36 -34.61 -3.37 7.53
C ARG A 36 -33.80 -4.31 6.64
N ARG A 37 -33.88 -5.63 6.87
CA ARG A 37 -33.19 -6.61 6.01
C ARG A 37 -33.67 -6.53 4.57
N SER A 38 -34.98 -6.43 4.37
CA SER A 38 -35.55 -6.32 3.03
C SER A 38 -35.16 -5.03 2.32
N ILE A 39 -35.17 -3.89 3.01
CA ILE A 39 -34.83 -2.58 2.44
C ILE A 39 -33.35 -2.53 2.09
N ALA A 40 -32.49 -3.05 2.97
CA ALA A 40 -31.06 -3.12 2.72
C ALA A 40 -30.79 -4.02 1.50
N LEU A 41 -31.33 -5.24 1.47
CA LEU A 41 -31.15 -6.15 0.33
C LEU A 41 -31.63 -5.54 -0.99
N ASP A 42 -32.81 -4.93 -1.03
CA ASP A 42 -33.31 -4.33 -2.27
C ASP A 42 -32.51 -3.11 -2.73
N SER A 43 -32.08 -2.25 -1.80
CA SER A 43 -31.31 -1.05 -2.14
C SER A 43 -29.88 -1.37 -2.55
N LEU A 44 -29.34 -2.47 -2.04
CA LEU A 44 -27.96 -2.91 -2.27
C LEU A 44 -27.84 -3.99 -3.34
N LYS A 45 -28.93 -4.62 -3.78
CA LYS A 45 -28.90 -5.75 -4.73
C LYS A 45 -28.03 -5.48 -5.97
N ILE A 46 -28.19 -4.31 -6.58
CA ILE A 46 -27.44 -3.91 -7.78
C ILE A 46 -25.96 -3.68 -7.45
N TRP A 47 -25.68 -2.98 -6.35
CA TRP A 47 -24.32 -2.66 -5.92
C TRP A 47 -23.54 -3.88 -5.43
N LEU A 48 -24.20 -4.80 -4.72
CA LEU A 48 -23.61 -6.07 -4.28
C LEU A 48 -23.28 -6.95 -5.48
N LEU A 49 -24.16 -7.01 -6.49
CA LEU A 49 -23.90 -7.75 -7.72
C LEU A 49 -22.73 -7.15 -8.50
N LEU A 50 -22.68 -5.82 -8.63
CA LEU A 50 -21.55 -5.12 -9.25
C LEU A 50 -20.24 -5.38 -8.51
N GLY A 51 -20.21 -5.21 -7.19
CA GLY A 51 -19.02 -5.46 -6.37
C GLY A 51 -18.56 -6.91 -6.45
N PHE A 52 -19.49 -7.86 -6.48
CA PHE A 52 -19.19 -9.28 -6.66
C PHE A 52 -18.60 -9.57 -8.05
N ILE A 53 -19.20 -9.03 -9.12
CA ILE A 53 -18.69 -9.20 -10.49
C ILE A 53 -17.28 -8.60 -10.61
N VAL A 54 -17.07 -7.39 -10.10
CA VAL A 54 -15.74 -6.75 -10.09
C VAL A 54 -14.72 -7.62 -9.34
N GLY A 55 -15.06 -8.09 -8.13
CA GLY A 55 -14.17 -8.96 -7.36
C GLY A 55 -13.81 -10.27 -8.08
N VAL A 56 -14.79 -10.90 -8.74
CA VAL A 56 -14.57 -12.13 -9.52
C VAL A 56 -13.72 -11.86 -10.77
N VAL A 57 -14.02 -10.81 -11.54
CA VAL A 57 -13.26 -10.47 -12.77
C VAL A 57 -11.82 -10.11 -12.43
N THR A 58 -11.59 -9.29 -11.41
CA THR A 58 -10.24 -8.97 -10.93
C THR A 58 -9.49 -10.22 -10.49
N GLY A 59 -10.15 -11.12 -9.75
CA GLY A 59 -9.49 -12.35 -9.28
C GLY A 59 -9.28 -13.42 -10.36
N ILE A 60 -10.05 -13.42 -11.46
CA ILE A 60 -9.76 -14.25 -12.64
C ILE A 60 -8.53 -13.70 -13.37
N ALA A 61 -8.44 -12.38 -13.53
CA ALA A 61 -7.32 -11.73 -14.21
C ALA A 61 -5.98 -11.94 -13.50
N THR A 62 -5.98 -12.08 -12.17
CA THR A 62 -4.79 -12.35 -11.37
C THR A 62 -4.54 -13.84 -11.09
N GLY A 63 -5.33 -14.75 -11.66
CA GLY A 63 -5.15 -16.20 -11.47
C GLY A 63 -5.48 -16.71 -10.06
N ALA A 64 -6.14 -15.91 -9.21
CA ALA A 64 -6.27 -16.18 -7.78
C ALA A 64 -7.36 -17.21 -7.38
N GLY A 65 -8.00 -17.87 -8.34
CA GLY A 65 -8.93 -18.96 -8.09
C GLY A 65 -10.04 -18.63 -7.07
N ALA A 66 -10.25 -19.50 -6.08
CA ALA A 66 -11.31 -19.37 -5.05
C ALA A 66 -11.20 -18.10 -4.19
N VAL A 67 -10.04 -17.45 -4.18
CA VAL A 67 -9.78 -16.23 -3.39
C VAL A 67 -10.48 -15.00 -4.00
N SER A 68 -10.79 -15.03 -5.30
CA SER A 68 -11.61 -14.03 -6.01
C SER A 68 -13.02 -13.87 -5.43
N VAL A 69 -13.61 -14.97 -4.95
CA VAL A 69 -14.95 -14.99 -4.35
C VAL A 69 -14.94 -14.29 -2.99
N LEU A 70 -13.87 -14.47 -2.20
CA LEU A 70 -13.70 -13.79 -0.92
C LEU A 70 -13.55 -12.29 -1.10
N LEU A 71 -12.77 -11.84 -2.10
CA LEU A 71 -12.65 -10.42 -2.45
C LEU A 71 -13.99 -9.81 -2.85
N GLY A 72 -14.77 -10.50 -3.69
CA GLY A 72 -16.11 -10.07 -4.08
C GLY A 72 -17.05 -9.94 -2.87
N LEU A 73 -16.99 -10.87 -1.92
CA LEU A 73 -17.77 -10.79 -0.67
C LEU A 73 -17.32 -9.64 0.24
N LEU A 74 -16.02 -9.34 0.30
CA LEU A 74 -15.46 -8.25 1.09
C LEU A 74 -15.87 -6.89 0.52
N ILE A 75 -15.75 -6.70 -0.80
CA ILE A 75 -16.23 -5.50 -1.50
C ILE A 75 -17.74 -5.32 -1.27
N ALA A 76 -18.51 -6.41 -1.40
CA ALA A 76 -19.93 -6.39 -1.12
C ALA A 76 -20.25 -5.98 0.34
N ALA A 77 -19.46 -6.42 1.31
CA ALA A 77 -19.60 -6.01 2.71
C ALA A 77 -19.27 -4.52 2.92
N VAL A 78 -18.18 -4.00 2.32
CA VAL A 78 -17.81 -2.58 2.39
C VAL A 78 -18.92 -1.70 1.80
N ILE A 79 -19.43 -2.07 0.62
CA ILE A 79 -20.56 -1.40 -0.01
C ILE A 79 -21.79 -1.46 0.91
N TYR A 80 -22.09 -2.61 1.49
CA TYR A 80 -23.21 -2.76 2.41
C TYR A 80 -23.13 -1.80 3.60
N PHE A 81 -21.99 -1.71 4.27
CA PHE A 81 -21.82 -0.85 5.43
C PHE A 81 -21.75 0.63 5.05
N GLY A 82 -21.04 0.99 3.98
CA GLY A 82 -20.89 2.38 3.53
C GLY A 82 -22.19 3.01 3.01
N PHE A 83 -23.05 2.23 2.34
CA PHE A 83 -24.31 2.73 1.79
C PHE A 83 -25.50 2.66 2.76
N ARG A 84 -25.37 1.91 3.87
CA ARG A 84 -26.48 1.69 4.81
C ARG A 84 -27.07 3.01 5.34
N ASP A 85 -26.21 3.95 5.70
CA ASP A 85 -26.62 5.21 6.31
C ASP A 85 -27.35 6.10 5.29
N ASP A 86 -26.89 6.12 4.04
CA ASP A 86 -27.55 6.83 2.94
C ASP A 86 -28.92 6.21 2.61
N VAL A 87 -29.01 4.88 2.57
CA VAL A 87 -30.29 4.16 2.37
C VAL A 87 -31.26 4.53 3.49
N TYR A 88 -30.82 4.51 4.75
CA TYR A 88 -31.70 4.87 5.87
C TYR A 88 -32.15 6.33 5.80
N LYS A 89 -31.26 7.25 5.46
CA LYS A 89 -31.61 8.66 5.26
C LYS A 89 -32.67 8.84 4.18
N LYS A 90 -32.52 8.16 3.03
CA LYS A 90 -33.45 8.26 1.89
C LYS A 90 -34.81 7.61 2.17
N VAL A 91 -34.83 6.47 2.86
CA VAL A 91 -36.05 5.68 3.08
C VAL A 91 -36.85 6.17 4.28
N TYR A 92 -36.19 6.53 5.38
CA TYR A 92 -36.88 6.96 6.60
C TYR A 92 -36.99 8.48 6.74
N GLY A 93 -36.38 9.24 5.81
CA GLY A 93 -36.44 10.69 5.81
C GLY A 93 -37.87 11.25 5.76
N PRO A 94 -38.08 12.48 6.25
CA PRO A 94 -39.37 13.17 6.14
C PRO A 94 -39.72 13.54 4.68
N GLU A 95 -38.72 13.59 3.79
CA GLU A 95 -38.91 13.83 2.36
C GLU A 95 -39.29 12.56 1.56
N HIS A 96 -39.26 11.39 2.22
CA HIS A 96 -39.72 10.16 1.59
C HIS A 96 -41.22 10.26 1.29
N ASP A 97 -41.61 9.95 0.06
CA ASP A 97 -43.03 9.94 -0.34
C ASP A 97 -43.73 8.72 0.27
N ARG A 98 -44.42 8.95 1.39
CA ARG A 98 -45.20 7.92 2.11
C ARG A 98 -46.62 7.75 1.56
N GLY A 99 -46.95 8.41 0.44
CA GLY A 99 -48.32 8.48 -0.05
C GLY A 99 -49.20 9.43 0.77
N GLN A 100 -50.50 9.46 0.46
CA GLN A 100 -51.45 10.26 1.23
C GLN A 100 -51.86 9.52 2.50
N LEU A 101 -51.55 10.13 3.65
CA LEU A 101 -51.92 9.66 4.99
C LEU A 101 -52.98 10.60 5.58
N PRO A 102 -54.25 10.55 5.10
CA PRO A 102 -55.30 11.44 5.62
C PRO A 102 -55.57 11.16 7.10
N LEU A 103 -56.50 11.90 7.71
CA LEU A 103 -57.08 11.50 8.99
C LEU A 103 -58.09 10.35 8.78
N PRO A 104 -58.34 9.51 9.81
CA PRO A 104 -59.39 8.51 9.75
C PRO A 104 -60.73 9.13 9.37
N GLU A 105 -61.56 8.38 8.65
CA GLU A 105 -62.84 8.90 8.14
C GLU A 105 -63.71 9.48 9.26
N GLY A 106 -64.13 10.73 9.11
CA GLY A 106 -64.93 11.46 10.10
C GLY A 106 -64.18 12.03 11.30
N MET A 107 -62.87 11.83 11.42
CA MET A 107 -62.07 12.34 12.54
C MET A 107 -61.60 13.78 12.30
N SER A 108 -61.81 14.66 13.28
CA SER A 108 -61.25 16.02 13.25
C SER A 108 -59.78 16.02 13.68
N TRP A 109 -59.05 17.09 13.36
CA TRP A 109 -57.67 17.24 13.81
C TRP A 109 -57.56 17.31 15.33
N GLU A 110 -58.49 18.00 15.99
CA GLU A 110 -58.54 18.13 17.45
C GLU A 110 -58.75 16.78 18.12
N GLU A 111 -59.64 15.94 17.57
CA GLU A 111 -59.86 14.58 18.06
C GLU A 111 -58.61 13.71 17.85
N ALA A 112 -57.94 13.83 16.69
CA ALA A 112 -56.70 13.12 16.42
C ALA A 112 -55.59 13.51 17.41
N VAL A 113 -55.39 14.81 17.66
CA VAL A 113 -54.43 15.33 18.65
C VAL A 113 -54.74 14.80 20.04
N ASP A 114 -56.02 14.78 20.43
CA ASP A 114 -56.44 14.29 21.74
C ASP A 114 -56.20 12.78 21.91
N ARG A 115 -56.44 11.98 20.86
CA ARG A 115 -56.09 10.54 20.84
C ARG A 115 -54.58 10.33 20.93
N ILE A 116 -53.80 11.08 20.14
CA ILE A 116 -52.33 11.00 20.19
C ILE A 116 -51.84 11.37 21.59
N ARG A 117 -52.32 12.47 22.18
CA ARG A 117 -51.87 12.90 23.52
C ARG A 117 -52.11 11.83 24.59
N ARG A 118 -53.23 11.09 24.53
CA ARG A 118 -53.52 10.01 25.48
C ARG A 118 -52.77 8.72 25.19
N GLY A 119 -52.56 8.37 23.93
CA GLY A 119 -51.95 7.10 23.52
C GLY A 119 -50.44 7.15 23.29
N PHE A 120 -49.86 8.33 23.15
CA PHE A 120 -48.46 8.50 22.81
C PHE A 120 -47.56 8.34 24.03
N ALA A 121 -46.83 7.23 24.06
CA ALA A 121 -45.81 6.94 25.07
C ALA A 121 -44.49 6.57 24.39
N ASN A 122 -43.51 7.48 24.38
CA ASN A 122 -42.15 7.20 23.91
C ASN A 122 -41.16 7.74 24.95
N PRO A 123 -40.36 6.89 25.61
CA PRO A 123 -39.51 7.36 26.72
C PRO A 123 -38.34 8.23 26.26
N ASP A 124 -38.10 8.30 24.95
CA ASP A 124 -37.10 9.20 24.37
C ASP A 124 -37.69 10.58 24.00
N VAL A 125 -38.99 10.81 24.25
CA VAL A 125 -39.69 12.10 24.08
C VAL A 125 -40.09 12.60 25.46
N GLU A 126 -39.51 13.71 25.91
CA GLU A 126 -39.78 14.24 27.26
C GLU A 126 -41.03 15.12 27.32
N GLN A 127 -41.41 15.75 26.21
CA GLN A 127 -42.55 16.66 26.16
C GLN A 127 -43.23 16.58 24.79
N VAL A 128 -44.56 16.67 24.82
CA VAL A 128 -45.38 16.86 23.61
C VAL A 128 -46.24 18.11 23.82
N THR A 129 -46.21 19.00 22.85
CA THR A 129 -47.08 20.20 22.80
C THR A 129 -47.87 20.21 21.50
N ASP A 130 -48.93 20.99 21.46
CA ASP A 130 -49.77 21.13 20.27
C ASP A 130 -50.28 22.55 20.12
N THR A 131 -50.50 22.91 18.86
CA THR A 131 -51.16 24.14 18.39
C THR A 131 -52.39 23.73 17.59
N ALA A 132 -53.16 24.71 17.12
CA ALA A 132 -54.34 24.46 16.29
C ALA A 132 -54.03 23.67 15.00
N ASP A 133 -52.79 23.70 14.50
CA ASP A 133 -52.39 23.15 13.21
C ASP A 133 -51.26 22.09 13.29
N ALA A 134 -50.64 21.91 14.46
CA ALA A 134 -49.45 21.07 14.58
C ALA A 134 -49.29 20.45 15.98
N MET A 135 -48.59 19.32 16.05
CA MET A 135 -48.17 18.67 17.29
C MET A 135 -46.65 18.51 17.28
N THR A 136 -45.99 18.93 18.35
CA THR A 136 -44.53 19.00 18.45
C THR A 136 -44.02 18.06 19.55
N PHE A 137 -43.07 17.20 19.19
CA PHE A 137 -42.43 16.23 20.06
C PHE A 137 -41.00 16.69 20.37
N TYR A 138 -40.70 16.87 21.65
CA TYR A 138 -39.39 17.30 22.13
C TYR A 138 -38.62 16.10 22.66
N SER A 139 -37.43 15.88 22.09
CA SER A 139 -36.43 14.94 22.58
C SER A 139 -35.12 15.67 22.86
N LYS A 140 -34.61 15.67 24.10
CA LYS A 140 -33.30 16.27 24.43
C LYS A 140 -32.18 15.60 23.65
N LYS A 141 -32.25 14.26 23.53
CA LYS A 141 -31.21 13.46 22.87
C LYS A 141 -31.37 13.38 21.36
N ARG A 142 -32.60 13.50 20.85
CA ARG A 142 -32.91 13.20 19.44
C ARG A 142 -33.46 14.38 18.65
N GLY A 143 -33.68 15.53 19.26
CA GLY A 143 -34.14 16.75 18.59
C GLY A 143 -35.64 16.98 18.68
N THR A 144 -36.12 17.97 17.94
CA THR A 144 -37.52 18.37 17.93
C THR A 144 -38.19 17.97 16.61
N TYR A 145 -39.36 17.35 16.69
CA TYR A 145 -40.13 16.85 15.56
C TYR A 145 -41.52 17.45 15.57
N GLN A 146 -42.09 17.69 14.40
CA GLN A 146 -43.41 18.29 14.29
C GLN A 146 -44.28 17.53 13.29
N LEU A 147 -45.46 17.13 13.74
CA LEU A 147 -46.53 16.55 12.95
C LEU A 147 -47.52 17.65 12.57
N LYS A 148 -47.83 17.75 11.27
CA LYS A 148 -48.88 18.65 10.77
C LYS A 148 -49.92 17.89 9.98
N ASN A 149 -51.16 18.35 10.03
CA ASN A 149 -52.20 17.94 9.09
C ASN A 149 -52.14 18.85 7.86
N THR A 150 -51.76 18.29 6.70
CA THR A 150 -51.63 19.02 5.44
C THR A 150 -52.72 18.60 4.45
N ALA A 151 -52.81 19.27 3.29
CA ALA A 151 -53.73 18.87 2.23
C ALA A 151 -53.49 17.43 1.72
N ASP A 152 -52.26 16.93 1.85
CA ASP A 152 -51.87 15.56 1.48
C ASP A 152 -51.94 14.58 2.67
N GLY A 153 -52.45 15.04 3.83
CA GLY A 153 -52.54 14.28 5.07
C GLY A 153 -51.43 14.61 6.08
N LEU A 154 -51.25 13.71 7.04
CA LEU A 154 -50.30 13.83 8.15
C LEU A 154 -48.86 13.79 7.64
N LYS A 155 -48.08 14.84 7.95
CA LYS A 155 -46.65 14.92 7.61
C LYS A 155 -45.81 15.19 8.85
N MET A 156 -44.80 14.33 9.06
CA MET A 156 -43.79 14.53 10.10
C MET A 156 -42.60 15.32 9.53
N THR A 157 -42.09 16.27 10.29
CA THR A 157 -40.95 17.13 9.95
C THR A 157 -39.95 17.19 11.11
N ILE A 158 -38.67 17.38 10.78
CA ILE A 158 -37.60 17.51 11.77
C ILE A 158 -37.29 19.01 11.91
N LEU A 159 -37.58 19.61 13.06
CA LEU A 159 -37.36 21.03 13.32
C LEU A 159 -35.93 21.33 13.78
N THR A 160 -35.41 20.51 14.69
CA THR A 160 -34.06 20.70 15.25
C THR A 160 -33.33 19.37 15.34
N LYS A 161 -32.02 19.40 15.06
CA LYS A 161 -31.11 18.27 15.21
C LYS A 161 -30.07 18.62 16.28
N PRO A 162 -29.85 17.78 17.32
CA PRO A 162 -28.83 18.03 18.34
C PRO A 162 -27.40 18.02 17.79
N SER A 163 -27.17 17.33 16.66
CA SER A 163 -25.89 17.28 15.97
C SER A 163 -25.98 17.87 14.58
N LYS A 164 -24.95 18.61 14.18
CA LYS A 164 -24.78 19.16 12.81
C LYS A 164 -24.09 18.19 11.84
N SER A 165 -23.66 17.00 12.31
CA SER A 165 -22.93 16.05 11.48
C SER A 165 -23.85 15.38 10.44
N SER A 166 -23.49 15.49 9.16
CA SER A 166 -24.16 14.78 8.05
C SER A 166 -24.19 13.27 8.28
N LYS A 167 -23.12 12.70 8.87
CA LYS A 167 -23.01 11.27 9.22
C LYS A 167 -24.07 10.81 10.22
N LYS A 168 -24.73 11.70 10.97
CA LYS A 168 -25.77 11.34 11.96
C LYS A 168 -27.19 11.62 11.47
N GLU A 169 -27.36 12.18 10.28
CA GLU A 169 -28.69 12.58 9.79
C GLU A 169 -29.67 11.42 9.66
N TYR A 170 -29.18 10.23 9.28
CA TYR A 170 -30.00 9.04 9.15
C TYR A 170 -30.63 8.62 10.49
N LEU A 171 -29.96 8.86 11.62
CA LEU A 171 -30.49 8.53 12.96
C LEU A 171 -31.75 9.35 13.27
N TYR A 172 -31.74 10.64 12.90
CA TYR A 172 -32.87 11.54 13.08
C TYR A 172 -33.99 11.23 12.09
N ALA A 173 -33.67 10.85 10.85
CA ALA A 173 -34.64 10.35 9.88
C ALA A 173 -35.37 9.10 10.40
N VAL A 174 -34.61 8.10 10.87
CA VAL A 174 -35.16 6.88 11.45
C VAL A 174 -36.04 7.18 12.67
N PHE A 175 -35.59 8.03 13.59
CA PHE A 175 -36.39 8.38 14.76
C PHE A 175 -37.68 9.12 14.37
N SER A 176 -37.62 10.06 13.42
CA SER A 176 -38.80 10.72 12.84
C SER A 176 -39.82 9.70 12.31
N SER A 177 -39.34 8.66 11.63
CA SER A 177 -40.21 7.61 11.10
C SER A 177 -40.89 6.81 12.20
N VAL A 178 -40.17 6.47 13.28
CA VAL A 178 -40.75 5.74 14.42
C VAL A 178 -41.77 6.57 15.19
N LEU A 179 -41.56 7.88 15.33
CA LEU A 179 -42.58 8.78 15.89
C LEU A 179 -43.85 8.74 15.03
N LEU A 180 -43.70 8.75 13.71
CA LEU A 180 -44.84 8.64 12.79
C LEU A 180 -45.48 7.24 12.84
N SER A 181 -44.72 6.15 12.95
CA SER A 181 -45.26 4.79 13.15
C SER A 181 -46.15 4.72 14.39
N GLN A 182 -45.71 5.34 15.49
CA GLN A 182 -46.49 5.37 16.73
C GLN A 182 -47.78 6.20 16.57
N VAL A 183 -47.71 7.34 15.88
CA VAL A 183 -48.91 8.13 15.55
C VAL A 183 -49.88 7.32 14.70
N ILE A 184 -49.37 6.61 13.67
CA ILE A 184 -50.19 5.75 12.82
C ILE A 184 -50.81 4.62 13.64
N ALA A 185 -50.10 3.95 14.53
CA ALA A 185 -50.67 2.90 15.37
C ALA A 185 -51.79 3.40 16.31
N ILE A 186 -51.74 4.67 16.74
CA ILE A 186 -52.80 5.27 17.56
C ILE A 186 -54.04 5.61 16.73
N LEU A 187 -53.85 6.15 15.52
CA LEU A 187 -54.95 6.61 14.66
C LEU A 187 -55.54 5.50 13.78
N TYR A 188 -54.72 4.51 13.43
CA TYR A 188 -54.98 3.40 12.52
C TYR A 188 -54.47 2.08 13.13
N PRO A 189 -55.03 1.64 14.28
CA PRO A 189 -54.57 0.45 14.98
C PRO A 189 -54.70 -0.85 14.14
N GLU A 190 -55.53 -0.83 13.11
CA GLU A 190 -55.66 -1.93 12.14
C GLU A 190 -54.49 -2.01 11.13
N LYS A 191 -53.64 -0.97 11.05
CA LYS A 191 -52.52 -0.88 10.10
C LYS A 191 -51.18 -1.23 10.73
N ILE A 192 -50.95 -0.83 11.98
CA ILE A 192 -49.71 -1.09 12.73
C ILE A 192 -50.07 -1.52 14.14
N SER A 193 -49.51 -2.64 14.59
CA SER A 193 -49.74 -3.14 15.95
C SER A 193 -48.87 -2.43 16.98
N ALA A 194 -49.30 -2.42 18.25
CA ALA A 194 -48.51 -1.85 19.34
C ALA A 194 -47.17 -2.58 19.52
N GLU A 195 -47.13 -3.89 19.29
CA GLU A 195 -45.92 -4.71 19.37
C GLU A 195 -44.90 -4.30 18.31
N GLN A 196 -45.33 -4.01 17.08
CA GLN A 196 -44.45 -3.54 16.01
C GLN A 196 -43.82 -2.19 16.39
N VAL A 197 -44.60 -1.28 16.98
CA VAL A 197 -44.10 0.03 17.44
C VAL A 197 -43.07 -0.13 18.57
N GLU A 198 -43.29 -1.03 19.52
CA GLU A 198 -42.30 -1.31 20.57
C GLU A 198 -41.02 -1.96 20.02
N GLU A 199 -41.12 -2.84 19.02
CA GLU A 199 -39.96 -3.37 18.31
C GLU A 199 -39.15 -2.25 17.64
N GLU A 200 -39.83 -1.33 16.94
CA GLU A 200 -39.18 -0.18 16.30
C GLU A 200 -38.46 0.70 17.34
N LYS A 201 -39.10 1.01 18.47
CA LYS A 201 -38.48 1.78 19.57
C LYS A 201 -37.24 1.09 20.11
N ALA A 202 -37.30 -0.22 20.36
CA ALA A 202 -36.16 -0.99 20.85
C ALA A 202 -35.01 -1.00 19.82
N ALA A 203 -35.33 -1.19 18.54
CA ALA A 203 -34.36 -1.19 17.45
C ALA A 203 -33.68 0.19 17.30
N VAL A 204 -34.44 1.29 17.42
CA VAL A 204 -33.88 2.63 17.38
C VAL A 204 -33.02 2.92 18.61
N ARG A 205 -33.43 2.52 19.82
CA ARG A 205 -32.56 2.66 21.00
C ARG A 205 -31.22 1.94 20.82
N LYS A 206 -31.24 0.72 20.28
CA LYS A 206 -30.01 -0.02 19.95
C LYS A 206 -29.17 0.72 18.91
N LEU A 207 -29.80 1.30 17.88
CA LEU A 207 -29.11 2.06 16.84
C LEU A 207 -28.39 3.31 17.40
N PHE A 208 -29.05 4.06 18.28
CA PHE A 208 -28.46 5.22 18.97
C PHE A 208 -27.41 4.81 20.02
N GLY A 209 -27.60 3.67 20.69
CA GLY A 209 -26.68 3.15 21.71
C GLY A 209 -25.42 2.49 21.16
N ALA A 210 -25.46 1.99 19.91
CA ALA A 210 -24.35 1.31 19.26
C ALA A 210 -23.21 2.26 18.81
N HIS A 211 -23.19 3.54 19.19
CA HIS A 211 -22.34 4.57 18.58
C HIS A 211 -20.81 4.32 18.63
N LYS A 212 -20.31 3.40 19.47
CA LYS A 212 -18.89 3.00 19.51
C LYS A 212 -18.54 1.74 18.69
N MET A 213 -19.53 0.93 18.31
CA MET A 213 -19.32 -0.35 17.62
C MET A 213 -19.22 -0.31 16.08
N PRO A 214 -19.89 0.60 15.32
CA PRO A 214 -19.75 0.60 13.87
C PRO A 214 -18.36 1.06 13.44
N LEU A 215 -17.71 1.94 14.21
CA LEU A 215 -16.35 2.39 13.91
C LEU A 215 -15.33 1.25 14.03
N LEU A 216 -15.46 0.37 15.04
CA LEU A 216 -14.61 -0.80 15.19
C LEU A 216 -14.85 -1.85 14.10
N ILE A 217 -16.10 -2.05 13.67
CA ILE A 217 -16.43 -2.98 12.59
C ILE A 217 -15.93 -2.43 11.24
N GLU A 218 -16.12 -1.13 10.99
CA GLU A 218 -15.64 -0.45 9.79
C GLU A 218 -14.11 -0.48 9.72
N LEU A 219 -13.42 -0.20 10.83
CA LEU A 219 -11.96 -0.25 10.94
C LEU A 219 -11.43 -1.68 10.82
N ALA A 220 -12.13 -2.68 11.39
CA ALA A 220 -11.77 -4.09 11.23
C ALA A 220 -11.96 -4.59 9.79
N ILE A 221 -13.02 -4.14 9.09
CA ILE A 221 -13.24 -4.48 7.67
C ILE A 221 -12.16 -3.82 6.80
N THR A 222 -11.82 -2.56 7.07
CA THR A 222 -10.72 -1.86 6.37
C THR A 222 -9.38 -2.54 6.62
N ALA A 223 -9.05 -2.88 7.86
CA ALA A 223 -7.82 -3.59 8.21
C ALA A 223 -7.75 -4.98 7.55
N ALA A 224 -8.87 -5.71 7.54
CA ALA A 224 -8.95 -7.00 6.84
C ALA A 224 -8.79 -6.86 5.32
N PHE A 225 -9.30 -5.77 4.73
CA PHE A 225 -9.11 -5.47 3.31
C PHE A 225 -7.66 -5.17 2.99
N VAL A 226 -6.98 -4.36 3.82
CA VAL A 226 -5.55 -4.04 3.65
C VAL A 226 -4.70 -5.31 3.78
N ALA A 227 -4.92 -6.12 4.84
CA ALA A 227 -4.18 -7.36 5.03
C ALA A 227 -4.40 -8.36 3.89
N PHE A 228 -5.63 -8.45 3.38
CA PHE A 228 -5.95 -9.30 2.24
C PHE A 228 -5.35 -8.77 0.92
N ALA A 229 -5.36 -7.46 0.71
CA ALA A 229 -4.73 -6.83 -0.46
C ALA A 229 -3.21 -7.07 -0.45
N VAL A 230 -2.56 -6.90 0.70
CA VAL A 230 -1.13 -7.24 0.87
C VAL A 230 -0.88 -8.72 0.58
N TYR A 231 -1.64 -9.64 1.20
CA TYR A 231 -1.49 -11.08 0.95
C TYR A 231 -1.70 -11.49 -0.51
N MET A 232 -2.59 -10.81 -1.24
CA MET A 232 -2.92 -11.12 -2.63
C MET A 232 -2.00 -10.46 -3.66
N LEU A 233 -1.53 -9.24 -3.38
CA LEU A 233 -0.60 -8.52 -4.26
C LEU A 233 0.83 -8.96 -4.03
N TYR A 234 1.17 -9.52 -2.86
CA TYR A 234 2.52 -9.96 -2.55
C TYR A 234 3.06 -10.97 -3.58
N PRO A 235 2.38 -12.07 -3.94
CA PRO A 235 2.88 -12.99 -4.97
C PRO A 235 2.96 -12.37 -6.38
N VAL A 236 2.08 -11.42 -6.69
CA VAL A 236 2.03 -10.77 -8.02
C VAL A 236 3.13 -9.74 -8.18
N LEU A 237 3.50 -9.03 -7.11
CA LEU A 237 4.56 -8.01 -7.11
C LEU A 237 5.94 -8.59 -6.75
N TYR A 238 5.98 -9.71 -6.02
CA TYR A 238 7.21 -10.32 -5.49
C TYR A 238 7.49 -11.73 -6.04
N SER A 239 6.81 -12.19 -7.09
CA SER A 239 7.22 -13.43 -7.79
C SER A 239 8.49 -13.22 -8.61
N ASP A 240 9.26 -14.29 -8.80
CA ASP A 240 10.47 -14.27 -9.62
C ASP A 240 10.19 -13.84 -11.07
N ASN A 241 9.04 -14.19 -11.63
CA ASN A 241 8.64 -13.71 -12.96
C ASN A 241 8.42 -12.18 -13.00
N ALA A 242 7.77 -11.62 -11.98
CA ALA A 242 7.57 -10.16 -11.88
C ALA A 242 8.89 -9.43 -11.66
N ARG A 243 9.78 -9.99 -10.84
CA ARG A 243 11.11 -9.46 -10.53
C ARG A 243 12.09 -9.63 -11.68
N SER A 244 11.99 -10.71 -12.45
CA SER A 244 12.81 -11.00 -13.62
C SER A 244 12.31 -10.32 -14.89
N LYS A 245 11.15 -9.65 -14.84
CA LYS A 245 10.47 -9.06 -16.01
C LYS A 245 10.24 -10.08 -17.15
N GLY A 246 10.03 -11.35 -16.80
CA GLY A 246 9.84 -12.43 -17.76
C GLY A 246 11.13 -13.11 -18.25
N ILE A 247 12.31 -12.67 -17.82
CA ILE A 247 13.59 -13.31 -18.19
C ILE A 247 13.70 -14.71 -17.60
N SER A 248 13.19 -14.94 -16.38
CA SER A 248 13.20 -16.27 -15.75
C SER A 248 12.45 -17.33 -16.58
N ASP A 249 11.40 -16.91 -17.30
CA ASP A 249 10.61 -17.76 -18.19
C ASP A 249 11.14 -17.74 -19.64
N GLY A 250 12.17 -16.94 -19.91
CA GLY A 250 12.80 -16.77 -21.22
C GLY A 250 13.81 -17.86 -21.56
N TYR A 251 14.31 -17.82 -22.78
CA TYR A 251 15.30 -18.77 -23.30
C TYR A 251 16.59 -18.04 -23.68
N PHE A 252 17.73 -18.57 -23.27
CA PHE A 252 19.04 -18.02 -23.56
C PHE A 252 19.88 -19.00 -24.38
N SER A 253 20.56 -18.51 -25.41
CA SER A 253 21.24 -19.38 -26.39
C SER A 253 22.40 -20.19 -25.83
N ALA A 254 23.00 -19.75 -24.72
CA ALA A 254 24.04 -20.51 -24.04
C ALA A 254 23.49 -21.69 -23.23
N PHE A 255 22.17 -21.76 -23.05
CA PHE A 255 21.50 -22.80 -22.26
C PHE A 255 20.78 -23.83 -23.14
N PRO A 256 20.49 -25.02 -22.61
CA PRO A 256 19.89 -26.11 -23.39
C PRO A 256 18.54 -25.74 -23.98
N ALA A 257 18.31 -26.14 -25.23
CA ALA A 257 17.07 -25.85 -25.94
C ALA A 257 15.86 -26.46 -25.22
N GLY A 258 14.93 -25.61 -24.78
CA GLY A 258 13.71 -26.01 -24.09
C GLY A 258 13.72 -25.83 -22.58
N ALA A 259 14.86 -25.48 -21.97
CA ALA A 259 14.96 -25.07 -20.57
C ALA A 259 14.90 -23.55 -20.44
N THR A 260 14.16 -23.03 -19.45
CA THR A 260 14.13 -21.58 -19.21
C THR A 260 15.36 -21.12 -18.44
N VAL A 261 15.67 -19.82 -18.51
CA VAL A 261 16.79 -19.24 -17.74
C VAL A 261 16.62 -19.49 -16.25
N GLY A 262 15.42 -19.31 -15.70
CA GLY A 262 15.14 -19.55 -14.29
C GLY A 262 15.37 -21.00 -13.89
N GLU A 263 14.87 -21.96 -14.69
CA GLU A 263 15.08 -23.39 -14.43
C GLU A 263 16.56 -23.77 -14.41
N VAL A 264 17.36 -23.23 -15.32
CA VAL A 264 18.80 -23.53 -15.41
C VAL A 264 19.58 -22.91 -14.26
N LEU A 265 19.25 -21.68 -13.88
CA LEU A 265 19.94 -20.98 -12.80
C LEU A 265 19.58 -21.56 -11.43
N ASP A 266 18.31 -21.89 -11.19
CA ASP A 266 17.85 -22.44 -9.90
C ASP A 266 18.32 -23.90 -9.67
N ASP A 267 18.64 -24.63 -10.74
CA ASP A 267 19.26 -25.96 -10.64
C ASP A 267 20.73 -25.87 -10.21
N PHE A 268 21.45 -24.84 -10.66
CA PHE A 268 22.87 -24.66 -10.37
C PHE A 268 23.14 -23.90 -9.05
N PHE A 269 22.39 -22.84 -8.79
CA PHE A 269 22.62 -21.92 -7.67
C PHE A 269 21.67 -22.18 -6.49
N ALA A 270 22.19 -22.05 -5.28
CA ALA A 270 21.39 -21.95 -4.07
C ALA A 270 20.98 -20.49 -3.82
N ASN A 271 19.87 -20.28 -3.11
CA ASN A 271 19.39 -18.95 -2.69
C ASN A 271 19.23 -17.96 -3.87
N GLY A 272 18.80 -18.45 -5.04
CA GLY A 272 18.53 -17.63 -6.21
C GLY A 272 17.53 -16.50 -5.93
N THR A 273 17.87 -15.29 -6.34
CA THR A 273 17.01 -14.10 -6.19
C THR A 273 17.03 -13.27 -7.47
N TRP A 274 15.87 -12.72 -7.82
CA TRP A 274 15.69 -11.82 -8.95
C TRP A 274 15.38 -10.40 -8.48
N GLU A 275 15.99 -9.41 -9.13
CA GLU A 275 15.75 -7.99 -8.93
C GLU A 275 15.76 -7.28 -10.29
N ASN A 276 15.19 -6.08 -10.38
CA ASN A 276 15.29 -5.25 -11.59
C ASN A 276 15.36 -3.78 -11.22
N TYR A 277 16.02 -3.01 -12.06
CA TYR A 277 16.13 -1.56 -11.94
C TYR A 277 16.18 -0.92 -13.33
N GLU A 278 15.87 0.37 -13.41
CA GLU A 278 15.93 1.14 -14.65
C GLU A 278 17.06 2.17 -14.55
N GLN A 279 17.91 2.22 -15.57
CA GLN A 279 19.02 3.16 -15.66
C GLN A 279 19.04 3.74 -17.08
N ASP A 280 18.96 5.07 -17.19
CA ASP A 280 18.95 5.79 -18.47
C ASP A 280 17.89 5.30 -19.48
N GLY A 281 16.72 4.88 -18.97
CA GLY A 281 15.62 4.34 -19.79
C GLY A 281 15.82 2.90 -20.26
N VAL A 282 16.86 2.22 -19.78
CA VAL A 282 17.14 0.80 -20.03
C VAL A 282 16.79 0.00 -18.78
N THR A 283 16.01 -1.07 -18.96
CA THR A 283 15.69 -1.99 -17.86
C THR A 283 16.78 -3.03 -17.72
N PHE A 284 17.36 -3.12 -16.53
CA PHE A 284 18.29 -4.18 -16.14
C PHE A 284 17.60 -5.13 -15.15
N VAL A 285 17.90 -6.41 -15.28
CA VAL A 285 17.43 -7.47 -14.41
C VAL A 285 18.64 -8.17 -13.83
N HIS A 286 18.70 -8.29 -12.51
CA HIS A 286 19.80 -8.90 -11.79
C HIS A 286 19.33 -10.22 -11.18
N TYR A 287 20.06 -11.29 -11.48
CA TYR A 287 19.96 -12.55 -10.76
C TYR A 287 21.15 -12.69 -9.82
N SER A 288 20.94 -13.09 -8.57
CA SER A 288 22.00 -13.41 -7.62
C SER A 288 21.79 -14.81 -7.06
N GLY A 289 22.86 -15.62 -7.04
CA GLY A 289 22.83 -16.98 -6.50
C GLY A 289 24.15 -17.42 -5.89
N GLU A 290 24.09 -18.32 -4.91
CA GLU A 290 25.24 -18.90 -4.23
C GLU A 290 25.68 -20.22 -4.90
N CYS A 291 26.98 -20.37 -5.13
CA CYS A 291 27.57 -21.66 -5.54
C CYS A 291 28.74 -22.03 -4.63
N VAL A 292 29.13 -23.31 -4.63
CA VAL A 292 30.28 -23.81 -3.87
C VAL A 292 31.33 -24.31 -4.84
N SER A 293 32.56 -23.80 -4.71
CA SER A 293 33.71 -24.28 -5.47
C SER A 293 33.95 -25.76 -5.19
N THR A 294 33.95 -26.58 -6.25
CA THR A 294 34.25 -28.03 -6.13
C THR A 294 35.71 -28.30 -5.80
N GLN A 295 36.60 -27.32 -6.03
CA GLN A 295 38.05 -27.45 -5.80
C GLN A 295 38.47 -27.00 -4.40
N THR A 296 37.89 -25.90 -3.89
CA THR A 296 38.27 -25.30 -2.60
C THR A 296 37.21 -25.49 -1.51
N GLY A 297 35.96 -25.80 -1.88
CA GLY A 297 34.83 -25.87 -0.94
C GLY A 297 34.35 -24.49 -0.47
N GLU A 298 34.90 -23.41 -1.00
CA GLU A 298 34.52 -22.03 -0.66
C GLU A 298 33.21 -21.66 -1.33
N LYS A 299 32.39 -20.89 -0.63
CA LYS A 299 31.16 -20.31 -1.17
C LYS A 299 31.50 -19.05 -1.95
N ALA A 300 30.89 -18.89 -3.12
CA ALA A 300 30.94 -17.68 -3.92
C ALA A 300 29.51 -17.26 -4.30
N THR A 301 29.26 -15.95 -4.32
CA THR A 301 28.01 -15.36 -4.80
C THR A 301 28.19 -14.87 -6.22
N VAL A 302 27.41 -15.40 -7.15
CA VAL A 302 27.45 -15.01 -8.56
C VAL A 302 26.25 -14.12 -8.88
N GLY A 303 26.54 -12.95 -9.45
CA GLY A 303 25.53 -12.04 -9.99
C GLY A 303 25.51 -12.10 -11.52
N ILE A 304 24.33 -12.16 -12.12
CA ILE A 304 24.13 -12.10 -13.58
C ILE A 304 23.21 -10.93 -13.89
N TYR A 305 23.72 -9.96 -14.62
CA TYR A 305 22.98 -8.77 -15.03
C TYR A 305 22.54 -8.95 -16.47
N PHE A 306 21.23 -8.96 -16.67
CA PHE A 306 20.60 -8.96 -17.98
C PHE A 306 20.14 -7.56 -18.34
N LYS A 307 20.32 -7.19 -19.60
CA LYS A 307 19.74 -5.99 -20.19
C LYS A 307 18.53 -6.38 -21.01
N LEU A 308 17.39 -5.78 -20.71
CA LEU A 308 16.14 -6.01 -21.40
C LEU A 308 15.96 -4.97 -22.51
N ASN A 309 15.68 -5.45 -23.73
CA ASN A 309 15.43 -4.62 -24.89
C ASN A 309 13.93 -4.30 -25.04
N ASP A 310 13.61 -3.22 -25.77
CA ASP A 310 12.24 -2.76 -25.99
C ASP A 310 11.34 -3.80 -26.70
N ASP A 311 11.94 -4.71 -27.47
CA ASP A 311 11.22 -5.78 -28.18
C ASP A 311 10.96 -7.02 -27.31
N GLY A 312 11.37 -6.99 -26.04
CA GLY A 312 11.25 -8.09 -25.08
C GLY A 312 12.37 -9.13 -25.19
N SER A 313 13.35 -8.96 -26.07
CA SER A 313 14.59 -9.74 -26.05
C SER A 313 15.51 -9.28 -24.92
N PHE A 314 16.46 -10.12 -24.52
CA PHE A 314 17.43 -9.78 -23.48
C PHE A 314 18.82 -10.32 -23.81
N GLU A 315 19.84 -9.68 -23.25
CA GLU A 315 21.24 -10.07 -23.35
C GLU A 315 21.91 -10.01 -21.96
N ILE A 316 23.04 -10.68 -21.78
CA ILE A 316 23.86 -10.53 -20.58
C ILE A 316 24.70 -9.26 -20.73
N ASP A 317 24.53 -8.32 -19.80
CA ASP A 317 25.33 -7.09 -19.69
C ASP A 317 26.69 -7.38 -19.04
N ARG A 318 26.65 -8.02 -17.87
CA ARG A 318 27.84 -8.42 -17.10
C ARG A 318 27.52 -9.55 -16.13
N MET A 319 28.56 -10.22 -15.65
CA MET A 319 28.47 -11.12 -14.50
C MET A 319 29.48 -10.72 -13.43
N THR A 320 29.14 -10.97 -12.17
CA THR A 320 29.99 -10.71 -11.01
C THR A 320 30.22 -11.98 -10.22
N MET A 321 31.38 -12.07 -9.57
CA MET A 321 31.71 -13.08 -8.55
C MET A 321 32.13 -12.33 -7.30
N ASP A 322 31.41 -12.55 -6.20
CA ASP A 322 31.65 -11.88 -4.92
C ASP A 322 31.70 -10.34 -5.04
N GLY A 323 30.84 -9.80 -5.92
CA GLY A 323 30.74 -8.36 -6.21
C GLY A 323 31.74 -7.84 -7.24
N GLU A 324 32.77 -8.61 -7.60
CA GLU A 324 33.75 -8.21 -8.62
C GLU A 324 33.27 -8.60 -10.03
N THR A 325 33.38 -7.66 -10.98
CA THR A 325 33.00 -7.93 -12.38
C THR A 325 33.94 -8.94 -13.03
N MET A 326 33.38 -10.03 -13.55
CA MET A 326 34.11 -11.05 -14.28
C MET A 326 34.57 -10.52 -15.63
N ASN A 327 35.79 -10.87 -16.05
CA ASN A 327 36.23 -10.67 -17.43
C ASN A 327 35.51 -11.66 -18.39
N LEU A 328 35.54 -11.37 -19.69
CA LEU A 328 34.83 -12.16 -20.72
C LEU A 328 35.18 -13.66 -20.72
N LEU A 329 36.45 -14.01 -20.47
CA LEU A 329 36.86 -15.41 -20.41
C LEU A 329 36.20 -16.12 -19.24
N ARG A 330 36.21 -15.50 -18.05
CA ARG A 330 35.60 -16.04 -16.84
C ARG A 330 34.08 -16.14 -16.97
N GLN A 331 33.42 -15.14 -17.57
CA GLN A 331 31.97 -15.19 -17.86
C GLN A 331 31.61 -16.41 -18.72
N ASN A 332 32.33 -16.63 -19.82
CA ASN A 332 32.06 -17.76 -20.72
C ASN A 332 32.30 -19.12 -20.06
N ILE A 333 33.36 -19.24 -19.24
CA ILE A 333 33.62 -20.46 -18.46
C ILE A 333 32.46 -20.72 -17.50
N THR A 334 32.04 -19.72 -16.73
CA THR A 334 30.93 -19.87 -15.76
C THR A 334 29.61 -20.22 -16.45
N LEU A 335 29.25 -19.57 -17.57
CA LEU A 335 28.04 -19.91 -18.33
C LEU A 335 28.08 -21.36 -18.87
N SER A 336 29.25 -21.80 -19.34
CA SER A 336 29.42 -23.18 -19.78
C SER A 336 29.29 -24.18 -18.63
N GLU A 337 29.84 -23.87 -17.46
CA GLU A 337 29.71 -24.72 -16.26
C GLU A 337 28.25 -24.86 -15.83
N ILE A 338 27.52 -23.74 -15.75
CA ILE A 338 26.08 -23.72 -15.44
C ILE A 338 25.32 -24.61 -16.43
N SER A 339 25.51 -24.39 -17.73
CA SER A 339 24.80 -25.17 -18.77
C SER A 339 25.17 -26.66 -18.73
N ASN A 340 26.44 -27.00 -18.46
CA ASN A 340 26.89 -28.39 -18.42
C ASN A 340 26.37 -29.11 -17.19
N SER A 341 26.31 -28.44 -16.02
CA SER A 341 25.70 -29.00 -14.82
C SER A 341 24.25 -29.39 -15.10
N TYR A 342 23.46 -28.46 -15.63
CA TYR A 342 22.06 -28.71 -15.96
C TYR A 342 21.90 -29.88 -16.93
N CYS A 343 22.71 -29.94 -18.00
CA CYS A 343 22.70 -31.06 -18.95
C CYS A 343 23.01 -32.40 -18.26
N ASN A 344 24.00 -32.43 -17.38
CA ASN A 344 24.42 -33.63 -16.67
C ASN A 344 23.31 -34.12 -15.72
N ASP A 345 22.72 -33.20 -14.95
CA ASP A 345 21.67 -33.51 -13.98
C ASP A 345 20.37 -33.97 -14.65
N HIS A 346 20.12 -33.51 -15.87
CA HIS A 346 18.91 -33.84 -16.65
C HIS A 346 19.13 -34.88 -17.76
N GLY A 347 20.33 -35.45 -17.90
CA GLY A 347 20.64 -36.46 -18.91
C GLY A 347 20.57 -35.98 -20.36
N ILE A 348 20.78 -34.69 -20.59
CA ILE A 348 20.83 -34.05 -21.91
C ILE A 348 22.26 -34.18 -22.46
N ALA A 349 22.40 -34.47 -23.75
CA ALA A 349 23.71 -34.50 -24.39
C ALA A 349 24.30 -33.07 -24.41
N SER A 350 25.38 -32.86 -23.66
CA SER A 350 26.15 -31.59 -23.70
C SER A 350 26.71 -31.36 -25.11
N SER A 351 26.69 -30.12 -25.58
CA SER A 351 27.38 -29.72 -26.80
C SER A 351 28.88 -29.57 -26.52
N ASN A 352 29.72 -30.25 -27.29
CA ASN A 352 31.20 -30.33 -27.17
C ASN A 352 31.96 -28.99 -27.38
N ALA A 353 31.40 -27.84 -27.00
CA ALA A 353 32.01 -26.53 -27.21
C ALA A 353 33.27 -26.29 -26.34
N LEU A 354 33.40 -26.96 -25.20
CA LEU A 354 34.60 -26.89 -24.35
C LEU A 354 35.83 -27.54 -25.00
N ASP A 355 35.66 -28.67 -25.68
CA ASP A 355 36.78 -29.33 -26.38
C ASP A 355 37.34 -28.42 -27.50
N GLU A 356 36.51 -27.60 -28.16
CA GLU A 356 36.98 -26.67 -29.19
C GLU A 356 37.69 -25.44 -28.61
N LEU A 357 37.26 -24.94 -27.45
CA LEU A 357 37.86 -23.77 -26.80
C LEU A 357 39.19 -24.11 -26.10
N GLU A 358 39.29 -25.29 -25.48
CA GLU A 358 40.52 -25.80 -24.86
C GLU A 358 41.59 -26.06 -25.93
N ASN A 359 41.22 -26.66 -27.08
CA ASN A 359 42.12 -26.83 -28.21
C ASN A 359 42.58 -25.50 -28.84
N ALA A 360 41.72 -24.48 -28.91
CA ALA A 360 42.09 -23.17 -29.45
C ALA A 360 43.08 -22.40 -28.54
N LEU A 361 43.01 -22.60 -27.22
CA LEU A 361 43.92 -22.01 -26.25
C LEU A 361 45.29 -22.70 -26.25
N ASP A 362 45.32 -24.02 -26.38
CA ASP A 362 46.56 -24.80 -26.51
C ASP A 362 47.31 -24.46 -27.81
N ASP A 363 46.61 -24.27 -28.93
CA ASP A 363 47.22 -23.84 -30.20
C ASP A 363 47.82 -22.42 -30.11
N ALA A 364 47.16 -21.49 -29.41
CA ALA A 364 47.66 -20.12 -29.23
C ALA A 364 48.90 -20.03 -28.32
N LEU A 365 49.02 -20.92 -27.33
CA LEU A 365 50.19 -21.02 -26.45
C LEU A 365 51.37 -21.77 -27.10
N ALA A 366 51.08 -22.72 -27.99
CA ALA A 366 52.11 -23.44 -28.74
C ALA A 366 52.81 -22.58 -29.80
N ASP A 367 52.08 -21.67 -30.46
CA ASP A 367 52.64 -20.78 -31.50
C ASP A 367 53.55 -19.68 -30.92
N SER A 368 53.38 -19.34 -29.63
CA SER A 368 54.23 -18.36 -28.91
C SER A 368 55.55 -18.92 -28.36
N SER A 369 55.81 -20.23 -28.49
CA SER A 369 57.02 -20.88 -27.92
C SER A 369 58.15 -21.15 -28.94
N SER A 370 58.04 -20.65 -30.18
CA SER A 370 59.01 -20.89 -31.25
C SER A 370 59.78 -19.63 -31.68
N SER A 371 60.63 -19.08 -30.82
CA SER A 371 61.93 -18.51 -31.24
C SER A 371 62.74 -18.02 -30.04
N VAL A 372 63.60 -18.88 -29.49
CA VAL A 372 64.75 -18.47 -28.68
C VAL A 372 65.95 -18.27 -29.60
N SER A 373 66.54 -17.08 -29.62
CA SER A 373 67.98 -16.92 -29.91
C SER A 373 68.59 -15.76 -29.15
N MET A 374 69.38 -16.14 -28.15
CA MET A 374 70.56 -15.49 -27.52
C MET A 374 71.10 -14.19 -28.18
N ALA A 375 71.20 -13.11 -27.40
CA ALA A 375 72.38 -12.24 -27.27
C ALA A 375 72.17 -11.15 -26.19
N GLU A 376 73.06 -11.10 -25.20
CA GLU A 376 73.42 -9.90 -24.41
C GLU A 376 74.51 -9.11 -25.20
N PRO A 377 74.93 -7.84 -24.89
CA PRO A 377 74.68 -7.02 -23.70
C PRO A 377 74.55 -5.46 -23.95
N GLU A 378 74.49 -4.70 -22.84
CA GLU A 378 74.96 -3.29 -22.60
C GLU A 378 74.07 -2.04 -22.84
N SER A 379 73.79 -1.37 -21.71
CA SER A 379 74.02 0.05 -21.34
C SER A 379 73.47 1.24 -22.18
N GLU A 380 72.63 2.02 -21.48
CA GLU A 380 72.58 3.49 -21.35
C GLU A 380 72.04 4.43 -22.46
N THR A 381 71.14 5.31 -21.96
CA THR A 381 70.95 6.75 -22.26
C THR A 381 70.02 7.19 -23.40
N TYR A 382 68.90 7.79 -22.95
CA TYR A 382 68.07 8.88 -23.50
C TYR A 382 68.08 9.18 -25.01
N THR A 383 66.88 9.24 -25.61
CA THR A 383 66.28 10.48 -26.16
C THR A 383 64.79 10.27 -26.46
N GLU A 384 64.01 11.33 -26.22
CA GLU A 384 62.59 11.49 -26.57
C GLU A 384 62.33 11.29 -28.07
N ASP A 385 61.22 10.66 -28.43
CA ASP A 385 60.11 11.36 -29.11
C ASP A 385 58.88 10.45 -29.35
N THR A 386 57.75 10.96 -28.84
CA THR A 386 56.36 10.94 -29.35
C THR A 386 55.56 9.65 -29.58
N ASP A 387 54.48 9.60 -28.80
CA ASP A 387 53.08 9.25 -29.11
C ASP A 387 52.51 7.85 -28.81
N SER A 388 51.37 7.92 -28.10
CA SER A 388 50.32 6.91 -27.81
C SER A 388 50.72 5.67 -27.02
N ASP A 389 50.30 5.57 -25.75
CA ASP A 389 49.02 4.93 -25.43
C ASP A 389 48.73 4.87 -23.92
N ASN A 390 47.44 4.90 -23.64
CA ASN A 390 46.76 4.94 -22.36
C ASN A 390 47.08 3.69 -21.51
N SER A 391 47.74 3.86 -20.36
CA SER A 391 47.81 2.82 -19.32
C SER A 391 47.05 3.29 -18.08
N ALA A 392 45.79 2.87 -17.96
CA ALA A 392 45.02 3.02 -16.73
C ALA A 392 45.57 2.06 -15.67
N GLN A 393 46.24 2.61 -14.66
CA GLN A 393 46.47 1.92 -13.40
C GLN A 393 45.11 1.74 -12.68
N THR A 394 44.79 0.52 -12.30
CA THR A 394 43.66 0.20 -11.43
C THR A 394 43.93 0.77 -10.03
N ALA A 395 43.23 1.85 -9.68
CA ALA A 395 43.24 2.43 -8.34
C ALA A 395 42.27 1.65 -7.44
N THR A 396 42.75 1.21 -6.27
CA THR A 396 41.93 0.58 -5.22
C THR A 396 41.14 1.68 -4.49
N ARG A 397 40.03 1.36 -3.77
CA ARG A 397 39.21 2.34 -3.01
C ARG A 397 40.04 3.25 -2.07
N SER A 398 41.19 2.78 -1.58
CA SER A 398 42.14 3.56 -0.76
C SER A 398 43.04 4.53 -1.55
N ASP A 399 43.15 4.39 -2.87
CA ASP A 399 44.00 5.23 -3.75
C ASP A 399 43.27 6.51 -4.22
N ARG A 400 41.96 6.61 -3.98
CA ARG A 400 41.08 7.69 -4.45
C ARG A 400 41.08 8.90 -3.53
N LYS A 401 42.24 9.43 -3.15
CA LYS A 401 42.30 10.79 -2.58
C LYS A 401 42.31 11.81 -3.74
N VAL A 402 41.16 12.05 -4.35
CA VAL A 402 41.05 12.87 -5.57
C VAL A 402 40.89 14.35 -5.23
N VAL A 403 41.90 15.13 -5.59
CA VAL A 403 41.76 16.56 -5.90
C VAL A 403 40.95 16.63 -7.21
N SER A 404 39.70 17.10 -7.12
CA SER A 404 38.74 17.15 -8.23
C SER A 404 39.26 17.96 -9.43
N THR A 405 39.21 17.37 -10.63
CA THR A 405 39.46 18.06 -11.91
C THR A 405 38.19 18.29 -12.74
N ASN A 406 37.01 17.89 -12.26
CA ASN A 406 35.79 17.87 -13.09
C ASN A 406 34.58 18.63 -12.50
N GLY A 407 34.77 19.52 -11.52
CA GLY A 407 33.72 20.46 -11.11
C GLY A 407 32.53 19.87 -10.33
N MET A 408 32.51 18.55 -10.07
CA MET A 408 31.79 17.98 -8.92
C MET A 408 32.65 18.24 -7.68
N ASP A 409 32.08 18.82 -6.63
CA ASP A 409 32.82 18.98 -5.38
C ASP A 409 33.04 17.59 -4.75
N THR A 410 34.14 17.43 -4.03
CA THR A 410 34.50 16.17 -3.39
C THR A 410 33.47 15.73 -2.34
N TYR A 411 32.59 16.65 -1.91
CA TYR A 411 31.55 16.40 -0.92
C TYR A 411 30.33 15.71 -1.53
N SER A 412 29.94 16.05 -2.75
CA SER A 412 28.75 15.51 -3.43
C SER A 412 28.93 14.03 -3.77
N GLU A 413 30.12 13.65 -4.25
CA GLU A 413 30.46 12.25 -4.52
C GLU A 413 30.48 11.44 -3.23
N LEU A 414 31.12 11.97 -2.18
CA LEU A 414 31.16 11.31 -0.87
C LEU A 414 29.78 11.22 -0.21
N SER A 415 28.92 12.23 -0.36
CA SER A 415 27.54 12.19 0.12
C SER A 415 26.71 11.13 -0.61
N GLY A 416 26.90 10.99 -1.93
CA GLY A 416 26.26 9.94 -2.71
C GLY A 416 26.71 8.54 -2.28
N GLU A 417 28.01 8.34 -2.05
CA GLU A 417 28.55 7.09 -1.51
C GLU A 417 27.97 6.77 -0.11
N ILE A 418 27.87 7.77 0.77
CA ILE A 418 27.27 7.60 2.11
C ILE A 418 25.79 7.24 2.00
N SER A 419 25.02 7.88 1.12
CA SER A 419 23.59 7.56 0.94
C SER A 419 23.39 6.12 0.45
N VAL A 420 24.21 5.66 -0.50
CA VAL A 420 24.19 4.25 -0.95
C VAL A 420 24.56 3.30 0.18
N ASP A 421 25.63 3.61 0.92
CA ASP A 421 26.13 2.73 1.96
C ASP A 421 25.15 2.61 3.15
N VAL A 422 24.51 3.72 3.57
CA VAL A 422 23.42 3.71 4.57
C VAL A 422 22.27 2.79 4.18
N ASN A 423 21.98 2.66 2.89
CA ASN A 423 20.92 1.78 2.38
C ASN A 423 21.37 0.30 2.22
N SER A 424 22.67 0.03 2.30
CA SER A 424 23.27 -1.29 1.99
C SER A 424 23.71 -2.08 3.22
N TYR A 425 24.05 -1.41 4.33
CA TYR A 425 24.58 -2.05 5.52
C TYR A 425 23.51 -2.36 6.56
N GLU A 426 23.54 -3.58 7.10
CA GLU A 426 22.87 -3.88 8.35
C GLU A 426 23.68 -3.30 9.51
N PHE A 427 23.01 -2.60 10.43
CA PHE A 427 23.64 -1.93 11.56
C PHE A 427 24.45 -2.91 12.42
N GLY A 428 25.71 -2.59 12.67
CA GLY A 428 26.65 -3.44 13.42
C GLY A 428 27.51 -4.37 12.56
N GLU A 429 27.33 -4.35 11.24
CA GLU A 429 28.09 -5.17 10.28
C GLU A 429 29.05 -4.36 9.39
N MET A 430 29.29 -3.07 9.68
CA MET A 430 30.20 -2.24 8.88
C MET A 430 31.64 -2.77 8.96
N PRO A 431 32.26 -3.17 7.83
CA PRO A 431 33.63 -3.66 7.83
C PRO A 431 34.63 -2.61 8.29
N GLU A 432 35.68 -3.02 9.02
CA GLU A 432 36.70 -2.10 9.54
C GLU A 432 37.39 -1.27 8.43
N SER A 433 37.59 -1.86 7.25
CA SER A 433 38.12 -1.16 6.08
C SER A 433 37.22 -0.03 5.57
N THR A 434 35.91 -0.15 5.78
CA THR A 434 34.91 0.87 5.40
C THR A 434 34.90 2.01 6.42
N LYS A 435 35.04 1.69 7.71
CA LYS A 435 35.25 2.70 8.75
C LYS A 435 36.53 3.50 8.51
N GLU A 436 37.65 2.80 8.27
CA GLU A 436 38.92 3.43 7.94
C GLU A 436 38.82 4.32 6.69
N TYR A 437 38.06 3.88 5.67
CA TYR A 437 37.78 4.67 4.47
C TYR A 437 37.10 6.00 4.82
N TYR A 438 35.99 5.97 5.56
CA TYR A 438 35.26 7.20 5.91
C TYR A 438 36.04 8.10 6.88
N LEU A 439 36.71 7.51 7.88
CA LEU A 439 37.56 8.26 8.82
C LEU A 439 38.77 8.91 8.13
N SER A 440 39.24 8.38 6.99
CA SER A 440 40.34 8.96 6.22
C SER A 440 40.01 10.36 5.65
N TYR A 441 38.73 10.69 5.49
CA TYR A 441 38.24 12.00 5.03
C TYR A 441 38.19 13.06 6.15
N GLY A 442 38.38 12.68 7.42
CA GLY A 442 38.45 13.61 8.54
C GLY A 442 37.19 14.48 8.68
N SER A 443 37.35 15.82 8.69
CA SER A 443 36.20 16.74 8.82
C SER A 443 35.25 16.69 7.63
N ASP A 444 35.73 16.26 6.46
CA ASP A 444 34.94 16.26 5.24
C ASP A 444 33.86 15.16 5.26
N PHE A 445 34.12 14.06 5.97
CA PHE A 445 33.13 13.02 6.24
C PHE A 445 31.88 13.57 6.93
N LYS A 446 32.05 14.41 7.95
CA LYS A 446 30.94 14.97 8.72
C LYS A 446 30.04 15.86 7.84
N THR A 447 30.64 16.67 6.98
CA THR A 447 29.91 17.53 6.04
C THR A 447 29.19 16.69 4.99
N ALA A 448 29.87 15.71 4.40
CA ALA A 448 29.28 14.83 3.40
C ALA A 448 28.13 13.98 3.97
N TRP A 449 28.29 13.46 5.19
CA TRP A 449 27.24 12.76 5.91
C TRP A 449 26.03 13.64 6.18
N LEU A 450 26.25 14.89 6.63
CA LEU A 450 25.16 15.82 6.90
C LEU A 450 24.38 16.16 5.64
N ASN A 451 25.07 16.38 4.51
CA ASN A 451 24.45 16.63 3.21
C ASN A 451 23.67 15.41 2.70
N ALA A 452 24.19 14.20 2.90
CA ALA A 452 23.52 12.96 2.55
C ALA A 452 22.21 12.79 3.35
N MET A 453 22.30 12.87 4.68
CA MET A 453 21.16 12.79 5.59
C MET A 453 20.10 13.84 5.27
N TYR A 454 20.52 15.10 5.10
CA TYR A 454 19.61 16.21 4.82
C TYR A 454 18.83 15.99 3.53
N THR A 455 19.51 15.58 2.46
CA THR A 455 18.88 15.36 1.16
C THR A 455 17.88 14.20 1.23
N ASP A 456 18.25 13.06 1.82
CA ASP A 456 17.35 11.90 1.90
C ASP A 456 16.14 12.17 2.81
N VAL A 457 16.33 12.82 3.95
CA VAL A 457 15.21 13.21 4.84
C VAL A 457 14.28 14.21 4.13
N TYR A 458 14.84 15.18 3.42
CA TYR A 458 14.07 16.15 2.64
C TYR A 458 13.27 15.46 1.52
N GLU A 459 13.89 14.59 0.74
CA GLU A 459 13.21 13.85 -0.33
C GLU A 459 12.12 12.91 0.21
N TYR A 460 12.42 12.17 1.28
CA TYR A 460 11.48 11.21 1.84
C TYR A 460 10.25 11.88 2.44
N SER A 461 10.41 13.03 3.09
CA SER A 461 9.29 13.81 3.63
C SER A 461 8.37 14.36 2.53
N GLY A 462 8.94 14.69 1.36
CA GLY A 462 8.17 15.16 0.21
C GLY A 462 7.53 14.05 -0.64
N LYS A 463 8.15 12.86 -0.70
CA LYS A 463 7.79 11.79 -1.63
C LYS A 463 7.01 10.64 -0.98
N TYR A 464 7.27 10.32 0.29
CA TYR A 464 6.71 9.15 0.97
C TYR A 464 5.87 9.57 2.18
N SER A 465 6.48 9.76 3.35
CA SER A 465 5.83 10.19 4.59
C SER A 465 6.85 10.78 5.56
N ASN A 466 6.38 11.51 6.57
CA ASN A 466 7.21 12.02 7.65
C ASN A 466 7.77 10.89 8.54
N LEU A 467 7.02 9.80 8.71
CA LEU A 467 7.51 8.62 9.42
C LEU A 467 8.66 7.93 8.66
N ASP A 468 8.56 7.82 7.34
CA ASP A 468 9.64 7.25 6.51
C ASP A 468 10.88 8.15 6.53
N ALA A 469 10.69 9.47 6.51
CA ALA A 469 11.78 10.45 6.64
C ALA A 469 12.49 10.36 7.99
N LEU A 470 11.76 10.18 9.10
CA LEU A 470 12.35 9.93 10.42
C LEU A 470 13.08 8.58 10.49
N SER A 471 12.58 7.55 9.81
CA SER A 471 13.29 6.27 9.73
C SER A 471 14.64 6.44 9.03
N ARG A 472 14.69 7.19 7.92
CA ARG A 472 15.96 7.53 7.25
C ARG A 472 16.89 8.28 8.19
N PHE A 473 16.40 9.32 8.86
CA PHE A 473 17.18 10.08 9.83
C PHE A 473 17.86 9.18 10.90
N ILE A 474 17.13 8.21 11.45
CA ILE A 474 17.66 7.26 12.44
C ILE A 474 18.77 6.39 11.86
N GLU A 475 18.62 5.93 10.61
CA GLU A 475 19.62 5.10 9.95
C GLU A 475 20.91 5.87 9.67
N TYR A 476 20.81 7.13 9.28
CA TYR A 476 21.97 8.02 9.15
C TYR A 476 22.70 8.24 10.47
N LEU A 477 21.99 8.42 11.59
CA LEU A 477 22.61 8.53 12.91
C LEU A 477 23.34 7.25 13.32
N LYS A 478 22.71 6.11 13.10
CA LYS A 478 23.30 4.79 13.35
C LYS A 478 24.56 4.56 12.52
N PHE A 479 24.52 4.91 11.23
CA PHE A 479 25.68 4.83 10.35
C PHE A 479 26.82 5.73 10.84
N TYR A 480 26.53 6.96 11.27
CA TYR A 480 27.53 7.87 11.81
C TYR A 480 28.19 7.31 13.08
N ASP A 481 27.39 6.80 14.01
CA ASP A 481 27.88 6.22 15.26
C ASP A 481 28.79 5.01 14.97
N GLU A 482 28.42 4.15 14.03
CA GLU A 482 29.20 2.98 13.65
C GLU A 482 30.49 3.33 12.89
N ALA A 483 30.43 4.28 11.96
CA ALA A 483 31.59 4.77 11.23
C ALA A 483 32.62 5.48 12.14
N THR A 484 32.17 6.02 13.27
CA THR A 484 33.01 6.75 14.23
C THR A 484 33.35 5.97 15.50
N ASP A 485 33.05 4.67 15.54
CA ASP A 485 33.22 3.80 16.73
C ASP A 485 32.61 4.40 18.01
N TYR A 486 31.47 5.09 17.88
CA TYR A 486 30.76 5.73 18.99
C TYR A 486 31.64 6.72 19.77
N MET A 487 32.66 7.32 19.15
CA MET A 487 33.47 8.37 19.76
C MET A 487 32.63 9.58 20.17
N GLU A 488 33.10 10.33 21.17
CA GLU A 488 32.32 11.33 21.91
C GLU A 488 31.61 12.34 20.98
N VAL A 489 30.29 12.34 21.09
CA VAL A 489 29.36 13.10 20.23
C VAL A 489 29.28 14.54 20.75
N GLU A 490 29.93 15.49 20.07
CA GLU A 490 29.89 16.92 20.43
C GLU A 490 29.17 17.78 19.38
N GLY A 491 28.49 18.83 19.86
CA GLY A 491 27.85 19.86 19.04
C GLY A 491 26.65 19.32 18.25
N MET A 492 26.56 19.66 16.96
CA MET A 492 25.44 19.30 16.08
C MET A 492 25.00 17.83 16.17
N ILE A 493 25.93 16.87 16.24
CA ILE A 493 25.58 15.45 16.27
C ILE A 493 24.87 15.10 17.58
N GLN A 494 25.24 15.77 18.69
CA GLN A 494 24.56 15.61 19.98
C GLN A 494 23.14 16.16 19.89
N ASP A 495 22.96 17.34 19.27
CA ASP A 495 21.65 17.96 19.09
C ASP A 495 20.72 17.07 18.22
N LEU A 496 21.27 16.38 17.21
CA LEU A 496 20.51 15.42 16.40
C LEU A 496 20.15 14.16 17.21
N HIS A 497 21.06 13.63 18.03
CA HIS A 497 20.74 12.54 18.96
C HIS A 497 19.66 12.91 19.97
N GLU A 498 19.65 14.14 20.48
CA GLU A 498 18.58 14.63 21.35
C GLU A 498 17.22 14.64 20.64
N ILE A 499 17.17 14.95 19.34
CA ILE A 499 15.93 14.84 18.55
C ILE A 499 15.47 13.39 18.49
N TRP A 500 16.38 12.45 18.21
CA TRP A 500 16.05 11.02 18.15
C TRP A 500 15.48 10.50 19.49
N TYR A 501 16.04 10.91 20.62
CA TYR A 501 15.55 10.48 21.94
C TYR A 501 14.23 11.13 22.38
N ASP A 502 13.77 12.19 21.70
CA ASP A 502 12.55 12.94 22.05
C ASP A 502 11.27 12.29 21.48
N PHE A 503 11.41 11.29 20.60
CA PHE A 503 10.28 10.56 20.02
C PHE A 503 10.47 9.04 20.02
N ASP A 504 9.34 8.32 20.00
CA ASP A 504 9.29 6.88 19.78
C ASP A 504 8.57 6.62 18.46
N ILE A 505 9.33 6.18 17.44
CA ILE A 505 8.85 6.01 16.06
C ILE A 505 7.69 5.01 15.96
N GLU A 506 7.60 4.03 16.86
CA GLU A 506 6.54 3.00 16.83
C GLU A 506 5.18 3.54 17.28
N THR A 507 5.18 4.61 18.07
CA THR A 507 3.97 5.21 18.66
C THR A 507 3.65 6.59 18.12
N LEU A 508 4.53 7.16 17.29
CA LEU A 508 4.41 8.49 16.72
C LEU A 508 3.32 8.55 15.63
N THR A 509 2.56 9.63 15.62
CA THR A 509 1.61 9.89 14.53
C THR A 509 2.28 10.61 13.38
N GLU A 510 1.72 10.52 12.18
CA GLU A 510 2.25 11.20 10.98
C GLU A 510 2.30 12.73 11.11
N GLU A 511 1.34 13.32 11.85
CA GLU A 511 1.29 14.77 12.11
C GLU A 511 2.38 15.19 13.10
N ASP A 512 2.60 14.39 14.16
CA ASP A 512 3.66 14.65 15.14
C ASP A 512 5.04 14.39 14.53
N ALA A 513 5.18 13.38 13.66
CA ALA A 513 6.42 13.08 12.92
C ALA A 513 6.90 14.29 12.09
N GLY A 514 5.97 15.01 11.45
CA GLY A 514 6.30 16.20 10.68
C GLY A 514 7.00 17.29 11.50
N VAL A 515 6.65 17.43 12.79
CA VAL A 515 7.31 18.40 13.69
C VAL A 515 8.77 18.05 13.93
N TYR A 516 9.09 16.76 14.04
CA TYR A 516 10.47 16.30 14.22
C TYR A 516 11.27 16.35 12.91
N VAL A 517 10.65 16.01 11.78
CA VAL A 517 11.27 16.17 10.44
C VAL A 517 11.67 17.63 10.20
N ASP A 518 10.76 18.58 10.47
CA ASP A 518 11.04 20.01 10.36
C ASP A 518 12.21 20.43 11.25
N ARG A 519 12.32 19.86 12.47
CA ARG A 519 13.41 20.12 13.41
C ARG A 519 14.75 19.57 12.91
N VAL A 520 14.77 18.37 12.32
CA VAL A 520 15.96 17.78 11.70
C VAL A 520 16.43 18.61 10.51
N ILE A 521 15.51 18.99 9.61
CA ILE A 521 15.77 19.84 8.45
C ILE A 521 16.36 21.19 8.87
N GLN A 522 15.72 21.88 9.83
CA GLN A 522 16.20 23.17 10.33
C GLN A 522 17.57 23.06 10.99
N MET A 523 17.84 21.96 11.71
CA MET A 523 19.14 21.72 12.33
C MET A 523 20.23 21.51 11.28
N ALA A 524 19.93 20.74 10.23
CA ALA A 524 20.86 20.51 9.13
C ALA A 524 21.16 21.81 8.37
N GLU A 525 20.14 22.60 8.02
CA GLU A 525 20.29 23.90 7.34
C GLU A 525 21.10 24.89 8.19
N ALA A 526 20.85 24.96 9.50
CA ALA A 526 21.58 25.83 10.42
C ALA A 526 23.08 25.47 10.51
N ASN A 527 23.42 24.22 10.16
CA ASN A 527 24.79 23.71 10.11
C ASN A 527 25.39 23.69 8.70
N GLY A 528 24.73 24.33 7.72
CA GLY A 528 25.24 24.50 6.37
C GLY A 528 25.04 23.27 5.47
N ALA A 529 24.05 22.43 5.77
CA ALA A 529 23.69 21.33 4.87
C ALA A 529 23.16 21.87 3.54
N GLU A 530 23.58 21.24 2.45
CA GLU A 530 23.14 21.57 1.09
C GLU A 530 22.47 20.36 0.45
N ILE A 531 21.34 20.58 -0.23
CA ILE A 531 20.68 19.54 -1.04
C ILE A 531 21.66 19.13 -2.14
N GLN A 532 21.91 17.84 -2.23
CA GLN A 532 22.80 17.26 -3.22
C GLN A 532 21.99 16.74 -4.41
N ILE A 533 22.59 16.81 -5.59
CA ILE A 533 22.06 16.20 -6.80
C ILE A 533 23.15 15.24 -7.25
N TRP A 534 23.02 13.97 -6.85
CA TRP A 534 23.92 12.89 -7.23
C TRP A 534 23.53 12.29 -8.58
#